data_AF-A0A9Q0BBJ8-F1
#
_entry.id   AF-A0A9Q0BBJ8-F1
#
_cell.length_a   1.000
_cell.length_b   1.000
_cell.length_c   1.000
_cell.angle_alpha   90.00
_cell.angle_beta   90.00
_cell.angle_gamma   90.00
#
_symmetry.space_group_name_H-M   'P 1'
#
loop_
_entity.id
_entity.type
_entity.pdbx_description
1 polymer ?
#
loop_
_entity_poly.entity_id
_entity_poly.type
_entity_poly.pdbx_seq_one_letter_code
_entity_poly.pdbx_strand_id
1 'polypeptide(L)'
;MMALALQHRVAALRDLGCMLLRESSGGLDECEEEAVLAVVLLLVLHDVCEHGVSSHGAHLDGVAFLCERKVKNVDMSHPSKASILFFIATLSWLDVLRGFSGAEKLAYPHEVRACVYDNWSFGLYMTFGCPPNIFFCIGTVIEAAKAELAGKLPSEEFIVVLRDAEKFLRNWDPQSAVFPSNEPEWAHLATAFRHACLLRIIRWPDTYTISCDDTRIRKSAEAILDACANIPKTSPCYKRMLFPLFMAGVDTSSEHQKHYVDLSIEEIKTCTGFPHYGMTALMNKVWTERKLNSRGQNNVPWMDFTCVDKNEGSQHAYLFF
;
A
#
# COMPACT_ATOMS: atom_id res chain seq x y z
N MET A 1 19.83 -4.46 22.48
CA MET A 1 19.48 -4.20 21.06
C MET A 1 18.37 -3.15 20.95
N MET A 2 17.22 -3.32 21.62
CA MET A 2 16.09 -2.36 21.59
C MET A 2 16.47 -0.92 22.05
N ALA A 3 17.25 -0.78 23.13
CA ALA A 3 17.71 0.54 23.59
C ALA A 3 18.61 1.27 22.59
N LEU A 4 19.42 0.54 21.80
CA LEU A 4 20.28 1.13 20.77
C LEU A 4 19.47 1.56 19.55
N ALA A 5 18.49 0.75 19.13
CA ALA A 5 17.57 1.09 18.05
C ALA A 5 16.77 2.37 18.37
N LEU A 6 16.26 2.48 19.60
CA LEU A 6 15.57 3.69 20.07
C LEU A 6 16.49 4.93 20.09
N GLN A 7 17.75 4.78 20.50
CA GLN A 7 18.73 5.87 20.44
C GLN A 7 18.97 6.35 19.01
N HIS A 8 19.13 5.43 18.05
CA HIS A 8 19.28 5.78 16.63
C HIS A 8 18.03 6.46 16.07
N ARG A 9 16.83 5.99 16.44
CA ARG A 9 15.56 6.63 16.07
C ARG A 9 15.48 8.07 16.58
N VAL A 10 15.81 8.30 17.86
CA VAL A 10 15.79 9.65 18.45
C VAL A 10 16.82 10.56 17.76
N ALA A 11 18.02 10.06 17.49
CA ALA A 11 19.04 10.81 16.76
C ALA A 11 18.56 11.20 15.35
N ALA A 12 18.01 10.24 14.60
CA ALA A 12 17.46 10.49 13.26
C ALA A 12 16.33 11.52 13.27
N LEU A 13 15.42 11.46 14.25
CA LEU A 13 14.33 12.44 14.40
C LEU A 13 14.86 13.84 14.70
N ARG A 14 15.88 13.95 15.57
CA ARG A 14 16.51 15.23 15.89
C ARG A 14 17.18 15.83 14.65
N ASP A 15 17.95 15.02 13.93
CA ASP A 15 18.70 15.47 12.77
C ASP A 15 17.74 15.84 11.62
N LEU A 16 16.64 15.08 11.43
CA LEU A 16 15.54 15.43 10.54
C LEU A 16 14.90 16.77 10.93
N GLY A 17 14.63 16.99 12.22
CA GLY A 17 14.13 18.28 12.71
C GLY A 17 15.05 19.45 12.38
N CYS A 18 16.36 19.28 12.55
CA CYS A 18 17.36 20.29 12.16
C CYS A 18 17.34 20.57 10.64
N MET A 19 17.24 19.53 9.80
CA MET A 19 17.15 19.69 8.35
C MET A 19 15.86 20.42 7.95
N LEU A 20 14.71 20.07 8.53
CA LEU A 20 13.43 20.74 8.25
C LEU A 20 13.44 22.21 8.70
N LEU A 21 14.11 22.55 9.80
CA LEU A 21 14.27 23.94 10.22
C LEU A 21 15.13 24.74 9.21
N ARG A 22 16.18 24.12 8.68
CA ARG A 22 17.02 24.72 7.63
C ARG A 22 16.27 24.91 6.32
N GLU A 23 15.44 23.94 5.94
CA GLU A 23 14.54 24.04 4.79
C GLU A 23 13.68 25.31 4.90
N SER A 24 13.06 25.56 6.06
CA SER A 24 12.28 26.78 6.30
C SER A 24 13.07 28.09 6.35
N SER A 25 14.40 28.03 6.49
CA SER A 25 15.26 29.22 6.66
C SER A 25 16.04 29.60 5.40
N GLY A 26 16.34 28.64 4.53
CA GLY A 26 17.19 28.85 3.35
C GLY A 26 17.15 27.76 2.29
N GLY A 27 16.23 26.79 2.39
CA GLY A 27 16.17 25.62 1.51
C GLY A 27 17.26 24.59 1.81
N LEU A 28 17.03 23.35 1.35
CA LEU A 28 17.99 22.26 1.37
C LEU A 28 18.71 22.13 0.02
N ASP A 29 19.96 21.67 0.05
CA ASP A 29 20.65 21.23 -1.17
C ASP A 29 20.18 19.84 -1.63
N GLU A 30 20.60 19.41 -2.83
CA GLU A 30 20.14 18.14 -3.40
C GLU A 30 20.49 16.91 -2.54
N CYS A 31 21.66 16.90 -1.90
CA CYS A 31 22.13 15.81 -1.05
C CYS A 31 21.33 15.76 0.25
N GLU A 32 21.03 16.93 0.82
CA GLU A 32 20.22 17.06 2.03
C GLU A 32 18.77 16.65 1.77
N GLU A 33 18.19 17.02 0.62
CA GLU A 33 16.86 16.57 0.22
C GLU A 33 16.81 15.04 0.07
N GLU A 34 17.81 14.42 -0.55
CA GLU A 34 17.92 12.97 -0.66
C GLU A 34 18.08 12.30 0.71
N ALA A 35 18.90 12.88 1.60
CA ALA A 35 19.06 12.39 2.97
C ALA A 35 17.75 12.46 3.77
N VAL A 36 16.96 13.52 3.61
CA VAL A 36 15.63 13.65 4.22
C VAL A 36 14.71 12.51 3.74
N LEU A 37 14.63 12.25 2.43
CA LEU A 37 13.81 11.16 1.89
C LEU A 37 14.26 9.79 2.43
N ALA A 38 15.56 9.55 2.50
CA ALA A 38 16.12 8.31 3.02
C ALA A 38 15.81 8.12 4.52
N VAL A 39 16.00 9.15 5.34
CA VAL A 39 15.71 9.13 6.78
C VAL A 39 14.21 8.89 7.02
N VAL A 40 13.34 9.57 6.27
CA VAL A 40 11.88 9.37 6.37
C VAL A 40 11.51 7.94 6.01
N LEU A 41 12.04 7.39 4.91
CA LEU A 41 11.79 6.00 4.53
C LEU A 41 12.23 5.03 5.63
N LEU A 42 13.42 5.21 6.19
CA LEU A 42 13.94 4.36 7.27
C LEU A 42 13.07 4.43 8.53
N LEU A 43 12.60 5.62 8.91
CA LEU A 43 11.70 5.79 10.05
C LEU A 43 10.36 5.09 9.83
N VAL A 44 9.77 5.21 8.63
CA VAL A 44 8.53 4.53 8.28
C VAL A 44 8.71 3.01 8.30
N LEU A 45 9.78 2.49 7.69
CA LEU A 45 10.07 1.05 7.71
C LEU A 45 10.33 0.54 9.13
N HIS A 46 11.03 1.32 9.96
CA HIS A 46 11.27 0.97 11.36
C HIS A 46 9.96 0.86 12.14
N ASP A 47 9.04 1.82 11.98
CA ASP A 47 7.71 1.76 12.62
C ASP A 47 6.91 0.51 12.21
N VAL A 48 6.92 0.20 10.91
CA VAL A 48 6.24 -0.99 10.37
C VAL A 48 6.86 -2.28 10.91
N CYS A 49 8.19 -2.33 11.02
CA CYS A 49 8.87 -3.51 11.55
C CYS A 49 8.63 -3.69 13.05
N GLU A 50 8.57 -2.60 13.82
CA GLU A 50 8.46 -2.66 15.29
C GLU A 50 7.02 -2.93 15.74
N HIS A 51 6.04 -2.28 15.11
CA HIS A 51 4.64 -2.29 15.57
C HIS A 51 3.64 -2.75 14.50
N GLY A 52 4.07 -2.97 13.26
CA GLY A 52 3.17 -3.21 12.12
C GLY A 52 2.32 -1.99 11.74
N VAL A 53 2.63 -0.83 12.31
CA VAL A 53 1.83 0.39 12.27
C VAL A 53 2.78 1.58 12.30
N SER A 54 2.64 2.50 11.34
CA SER A 54 3.23 3.84 11.48
C SER A 54 2.29 4.73 12.29
N SER A 55 2.80 5.27 13.39
CA SER A 55 2.05 6.18 14.26
C SER A 55 1.77 7.48 13.51
N HIS A 56 0.49 7.69 13.16
CA HIS A 56 -0.07 8.86 12.47
C HIS A 56 0.36 9.08 11.01
N GLY A 57 1.25 8.26 10.44
CA GLY A 57 1.77 8.50 9.08
C GLY A 57 2.44 9.86 8.93
N ALA A 58 2.80 10.53 10.04
CA ALA A 58 3.31 11.90 10.07
C ALA A 58 4.60 12.04 9.26
N HIS A 59 5.40 10.97 9.19
CA HIS A 59 6.59 10.89 8.36
C HIS A 59 6.26 10.95 6.86
N LEU A 60 5.22 10.24 6.42
CA LEU A 60 4.77 10.29 5.02
C LEU A 60 4.18 11.67 4.71
N ASP A 61 3.29 12.19 5.55
CA ASP A 61 2.68 13.51 5.35
C ASP A 61 3.72 14.63 5.32
N GLY A 62 4.66 14.59 6.26
CA GLY A 62 5.69 15.61 6.43
C GLY A 62 6.64 15.75 5.25
N VAL A 63 6.74 14.75 4.36
CA VAL A 63 7.62 14.78 3.18
C VAL A 63 6.86 14.94 1.86
N ALA A 64 5.54 15.04 1.89
CA ALA A 64 4.71 15.19 0.67
C ALA A 64 5.13 16.41 -0.17
N PHE A 65 5.40 17.55 0.48
CA PHE A 65 5.83 18.78 -0.20
C PHE A 65 7.17 18.59 -0.93
N LEU A 66 8.09 17.82 -0.35
CA LEU A 66 9.41 17.58 -0.92
C LEU A 66 9.31 16.66 -2.13
N CYS A 67 8.51 15.58 -2.03
CA CYS A 67 8.18 14.72 -3.16
C CYS A 67 7.56 15.54 -4.31
N GLU A 68 6.58 16.39 -4.02
CA GLU A 68 5.91 17.25 -5.01
C GLU A 68 6.89 18.22 -5.68
N ARG A 69 7.74 18.91 -4.89
CA ARG A 69 8.75 19.82 -5.42
C ARG A 69 9.74 19.09 -6.31
N LYS A 70 10.20 17.91 -5.89
CA LYS A 70 11.16 17.13 -6.67
C LYS A 70 10.56 16.73 -8.01
N VAL A 71 9.36 16.15 -8.06
CA VAL A 71 8.75 15.70 -9.32
C VAL A 71 8.53 16.83 -10.32
N LYS A 72 8.24 18.06 -9.86
CA LYS A 72 8.14 19.25 -10.73
C LYS A 72 9.48 19.68 -11.35
N ASN A 73 10.59 19.37 -10.68
CA ASN A 73 11.93 19.78 -11.05
C ASN A 73 12.79 18.62 -11.59
N VAL A 74 12.23 17.42 -11.74
CA VAL A 74 13.00 16.28 -12.28
C VAL A 74 13.23 16.49 -13.77
N ASP A 75 14.41 17.02 -14.10
CA ASP A 75 15.02 16.80 -15.41
C ASP A 75 15.52 15.34 -15.48
N MET A 76 14.85 14.54 -16.32
CA MET A 76 15.03 13.10 -16.50
C MET A 76 16.30 12.70 -17.27
N SER A 77 17.11 13.67 -17.71
CA SER A 77 18.29 13.43 -18.53
C SER A 77 19.53 12.90 -17.79
N HIS A 78 19.54 12.89 -16.45
CA HIS A 78 20.72 12.54 -15.64
C HIS A 78 20.61 11.21 -14.86
N PRO A 79 21.55 10.26 -15.05
CA PRO A 79 21.55 8.95 -14.39
C PRO A 79 21.83 8.97 -12.88
N SER A 80 22.34 10.10 -12.33
CA SER A 80 22.56 10.28 -10.89
C SER A 80 21.28 10.39 -10.06
N LYS A 81 20.09 10.37 -10.69
CA LYS A 81 18.78 10.57 -10.04
C LYS A 81 18.00 9.28 -9.76
N ALA A 82 18.58 8.11 -10.04
CA ALA A 82 17.95 6.81 -9.79
C ALA A 82 17.63 6.58 -8.29
N SER A 83 18.48 7.08 -7.39
CA SER A 83 18.25 6.96 -5.94
C SER A 83 17.06 7.82 -5.47
N ILE A 84 16.96 9.07 -5.94
CA ILE A 84 15.81 9.94 -5.66
C ILE A 84 14.51 9.32 -6.17
N LEU A 85 14.51 8.81 -7.41
CA LEU A 85 13.33 8.13 -7.96
C LEU A 85 12.96 6.88 -7.16
N PHE A 86 13.95 6.10 -6.70
CA PHE A 86 13.71 4.98 -5.79
C PHE A 86 13.03 5.43 -4.49
N PHE A 87 13.50 6.51 -3.85
CA PHE A 87 12.88 7.01 -2.62
C PHE A 87 11.45 7.52 -2.86
N ILE A 88 11.24 8.34 -3.89
CA ILE A 88 9.92 8.86 -4.24
C ILE A 88 8.96 7.72 -4.58
N ALA A 89 9.39 6.74 -5.37
CA ALA A 89 8.57 5.59 -5.73
C ALA A 89 8.21 4.75 -4.50
N THR A 90 9.17 4.50 -3.61
CA THR A 90 8.95 3.71 -2.40
C THR A 90 8.01 4.41 -1.44
N LEU A 91 8.23 5.70 -1.18
CA LEU A 91 7.36 6.49 -0.33
C LEU A 91 5.95 6.63 -0.94
N SER A 92 5.86 6.81 -2.26
CA SER A 92 4.56 6.87 -2.95
C SER A 92 3.82 5.54 -2.94
N TRP A 93 4.51 4.40 -2.99
CA TRP A 93 3.91 3.09 -2.80
C TRP A 93 3.34 2.94 -1.38
N LEU A 94 4.11 3.33 -0.37
CA LEU A 94 3.66 3.32 1.03
C LEU A 94 2.47 4.26 1.25
N ASP A 95 2.45 5.44 0.63
CA ASP A 95 1.32 6.36 0.69
C ASP A 95 0.05 5.77 0.05
N VAL A 96 0.18 5.09 -1.09
CA VAL A 96 -0.95 4.38 -1.73
C VAL A 96 -1.46 3.24 -0.83
N LEU A 97 -0.57 2.41 -0.26
CA LEU A 97 -0.95 1.36 0.67
C LEU A 97 -1.66 1.91 1.91
N ARG A 98 -1.19 3.04 2.44
CA ARG A 98 -1.87 3.75 3.52
C ARG A 98 -3.29 4.17 3.08
N GLY A 99 -3.43 4.66 1.86
CA GLY A 99 -4.71 5.02 1.24
C GLY A 99 -5.73 3.88 1.14
N PHE A 100 -5.29 2.61 1.06
CA PHE A 100 -6.22 1.47 1.14
C PHE A 100 -6.97 1.42 2.47
N SER A 101 -6.28 1.76 3.58
CA SER A 101 -6.86 1.77 4.92
C SER A 101 -7.82 2.92 5.18
N GLY A 102 -7.76 3.98 4.37
CA GLY A 102 -8.59 5.17 4.45
C GLY A 102 -8.17 6.16 3.38
N ALA A 103 -9.09 6.57 2.50
CA ALA A 103 -8.73 7.41 1.36
C ALA A 103 -8.28 8.81 1.80
N GLU A 104 -8.84 9.32 2.90
CA GLU A 104 -8.43 10.56 3.54
C GLU A 104 -6.94 10.59 3.91
N LYS A 105 -6.33 9.41 4.11
CA LYS A 105 -4.93 9.25 4.49
C LYS A 105 -3.97 9.33 3.30
N LEU A 106 -4.43 9.33 2.04
CA LEU A 106 -3.54 9.52 0.89
C LEU A 106 -2.97 10.95 0.92
N ALA A 107 -1.66 11.13 0.99
CA ALA A 107 -1.07 12.46 1.09
C ALA A 107 -0.48 12.98 -0.21
N TYR A 108 0.10 12.11 -1.03
CA TYR A 108 0.86 12.57 -2.19
C TYR A 108 -0.10 12.96 -3.30
N PRO A 109 0.19 14.03 -4.03
CA PRO A 109 -0.67 14.47 -5.11
C PRO A 109 -0.48 13.59 -6.36
N HIS A 110 -1.43 13.68 -7.30
CA HIS A 110 -1.44 12.91 -8.54
C HIS A 110 -0.10 12.97 -9.30
N GLU A 111 0.53 14.14 -9.36
CA GLU A 111 1.77 14.38 -10.11
C GLU A 111 2.93 13.53 -9.62
N VAL A 112 2.97 13.22 -8.31
CA VAL A 112 4.01 12.34 -7.75
C VAL A 112 3.84 10.92 -8.29
N ARG A 113 2.60 10.40 -8.30
CA ARG A 113 2.31 9.07 -8.85
C ARG A 113 2.53 9.00 -10.35
N ALA A 114 2.16 10.05 -11.08
CA ALA A 114 2.40 10.15 -12.52
C ALA A 114 3.89 10.10 -12.84
N CYS A 115 4.71 10.88 -12.10
CA CYS A 115 6.16 10.84 -12.26
C CYS A 115 6.74 9.44 -12.00
N VAL A 116 6.31 8.75 -10.94
CA VAL A 116 6.75 7.37 -10.65
C VAL A 116 6.34 6.40 -11.77
N TYR A 117 5.12 6.53 -12.29
CA TYR A 117 4.62 5.72 -13.39
C TYR A 117 5.49 5.90 -14.65
N ASP A 118 5.72 7.16 -15.06
CA ASP A 118 6.45 7.48 -16.28
C ASP A 118 7.95 7.12 -16.20
N ASN A 119 8.55 7.22 -15.01
CA ASN A 119 10.01 7.24 -14.86
C ASN A 119 10.60 6.10 -14.03
N TRP A 120 9.78 5.32 -13.31
CA TRP A 120 10.24 4.24 -12.44
C TRP A 120 9.42 2.94 -12.57
N SER A 121 8.78 2.75 -13.73
CA SER A 121 7.93 1.59 -14.02
C SER A 121 8.57 0.23 -13.67
N PHE A 122 9.83 0.02 -14.06
CA PHE A 122 10.52 -1.25 -13.81
C PHE A 122 10.83 -1.48 -12.32
N GLY A 123 11.12 -0.40 -11.60
CA GLY A 123 11.45 -0.45 -10.19
C GLY A 123 10.23 -0.79 -9.32
N LEU A 124 9.01 -0.38 -9.71
CA LEU A 124 7.78 -0.79 -9.02
C LEU A 124 7.59 -2.32 -9.04
N TYR A 125 7.82 -2.95 -10.19
CA TYR A 125 7.82 -4.41 -10.29
C TYR A 125 8.89 -5.04 -9.40
N MET A 126 10.14 -4.59 -9.57
CA MET A 126 11.27 -5.20 -8.87
C MET A 126 11.19 -5.04 -7.36
N THR A 127 10.69 -3.91 -6.86
CA THR A 127 10.64 -3.66 -5.42
C THR A 127 9.36 -4.23 -4.81
N PHE A 128 8.19 -3.94 -5.37
CA PHE A 128 6.90 -4.24 -4.74
C PHE A 128 6.10 -5.34 -5.43
N GLY A 129 6.41 -5.66 -6.69
CA GLY A 129 5.67 -6.66 -7.46
C GLY A 129 4.41 -6.12 -8.13
N CYS A 130 4.07 -4.86 -7.88
CA CYS A 130 2.89 -4.22 -8.43
C CYS A 130 3.18 -3.65 -9.83
N PRO A 131 2.36 -3.98 -10.85
CA PRO A 131 2.43 -3.34 -12.15
C PRO A 131 2.21 -1.81 -12.08
N PRO A 132 3.00 -0.98 -12.78
CA PRO A 132 2.90 0.48 -12.75
C PRO A 132 1.52 1.01 -13.10
N ASN A 133 0.87 0.40 -14.07
CA ASN A 133 -0.47 0.77 -14.50
C ASN A 133 -1.54 0.45 -13.44
N ILE A 134 -1.33 -0.60 -12.64
CA ILE A 134 -2.22 -0.95 -11.53
C ILE A 134 -1.99 0.01 -10.37
N PHE A 135 -0.72 0.29 -10.03
CA PHE A 135 -0.34 1.30 -9.05
C PHE A 135 -0.95 2.67 -9.36
N PHE A 136 -0.82 3.12 -10.61
CA PHE A 136 -1.35 4.41 -11.03
C PHE A 136 -2.89 4.43 -10.96
N CYS A 137 -3.54 3.41 -11.52
CA CYS A 137 -5.00 3.26 -11.50
C CYS A 137 -5.57 3.32 -10.07
N ILE A 138 -5.04 2.52 -9.14
CA ILE A 138 -5.55 2.50 -7.77
C ILE A 138 -5.28 3.81 -7.04
N GLY A 139 -4.14 4.46 -7.31
CA GLY A 139 -3.83 5.79 -6.78
C GLY A 139 -4.87 6.83 -7.20
N THR A 140 -5.28 6.84 -8.47
CA THR A 140 -6.35 7.70 -8.99
C THR A 140 -7.69 7.42 -8.31
N VAL A 141 -8.04 6.15 -8.09
CA VAL A 141 -9.28 5.78 -7.39
C VAL A 141 -9.27 6.27 -5.94
N ILE A 142 -8.17 6.07 -5.21
CA ILE A 142 -8.06 6.51 -3.80
C ILE A 142 -8.15 8.04 -3.72
N GLU A 143 -7.53 8.75 -4.66
CA GLU A 143 -7.61 10.22 -4.73
C GLU A 143 -9.03 10.71 -5.01
N ALA A 144 -9.76 10.06 -5.92
CA ALA A 144 -11.16 10.34 -6.17
C ALA A 144 -12.03 10.04 -4.93
N ALA A 145 -11.77 8.94 -4.24
CA ALA A 145 -12.45 8.61 -2.98
C ALA A 145 -12.17 9.65 -1.89
N LYS A 146 -10.93 10.15 -1.80
CA LYS A 146 -10.57 11.25 -0.89
C LYS A 146 -11.34 12.53 -1.24
N ALA A 147 -11.46 12.86 -2.52
CA ALA A 147 -12.19 14.03 -2.98
C ALA A 147 -13.70 13.91 -2.68
N GLU A 148 -14.28 12.72 -2.86
CA GLU A 148 -15.69 12.45 -2.56
C GLU A 148 -15.97 12.55 -1.04
N LEU A 149 -15.14 11.94 -0.20
CA LEU A 149 -15.21 12.10 1.26
C LEU A 149 -15.09 13.56 1.73
N ALA A 150 -14.33 14.37 1.01
CA ALA A 150 -14.16 15.80 1.29
C ALA A 150 -15.29 16.68 0.69
N GLY A 151 -16.28 16.09 0.00
CA GLY A 151 -17.36 16.82 -0.69
C GLY A 151 -16.89 17.61 -1.91
N LYS A 152 -15.71 17.31 -2.45
CA LYS A 152 -15.11 17.98 -3.63
C LYS A 152 -15.42 17.26 -4.94
N LEU A 153 -15.86 16.00 -4.88
CA LEU A 153 -16.28 15.20 -6.03
C LEU A 153 -17.70 14.68 -5.77
N PRO A 154 -18.67 14.90 -6.68
CA PRO A 154 -19.99 14.31 -6.54
C PRO A 154 -19.96 12.78 -6.55
N SER A 155 -20.83 12.13 -5.78
CA SER A 155 -20.86 10.67 -5.68
C SER A 155 -21.13 10.01 -7.05
N GLU A 156 -21.93 10.63 -7.93
CA GLU A 156 -22.16 10.11 -9.29
C GLU A 156 -20.88 10.08 -10.13
N GLU A 157 -20.02 11.09 -10.01
CA GLU A 157 -18.72 11.14 -10.68
C GLU A 157 -17.76 10.10 -10.09
N PHE A 158 -17.78 9.93 -8.76
CA PHE A 158 -16.97 8.88 -8.12
C PHE A 158 -17.38 7.47 -8.58
N ILE A 159 -18.69 7.19 -8.73
CA ILE A 159 -19.17 5.93 -9.29
C ILE A 159 -18.64 5.70 -10.72
N VAL A 160 -18.54 6.75 -11.54
CA VAL A 160 -17.94 6.64 -12.88
C VAL A 160 -16.47 6.25 -12.79
N VAL A 161 -15.70 6.88 -11.90
CA VAL A 161 -14.29 6.53 -11.66
C VAL A 161 -14.14 5.06 -11.25
N LEU A 162 -14.97 4.58 -10.31
CA LEU A 162 -14.95 3.18 -9.86
C LEU A 162 -15.25 2.20 -10.99
N ARG A 163 -16.28 2.48 -11.79
CA ARG A 163 -16.68 1.63 -12.92
C ARG A 163 -15.60 1.57 -13.98
N ASP A 164 -14.99 2.70 -14.31
CA ASP A 164 -13.97 2.78 -15.35
C ASP A 164 -12.67 2.09 -14.89
N ALA A 165 -12.29 2.23 -13.61
CA ALA A 165 -11.18 1.51 -13.00
C ALA A 165 -11.43 -0.01 -12.94
N GLU A 166 -12.64 -0.44 -12.55
CA GLU A 166 -13.02 -1.86 -12.58
C GLU A 166 -12.92 -2.43 -14.00
N LYS A 167 -13.47 -1.70 -14.99
CA LYS A 167 -13.40 -2.10 -16.39
C LYS A 167 -11.96 -2.21 -16.87
N PHE A 168 -11.10 -1.25 -16.51
CA PHE A 168 -9.68 -1.29 -16.85
C PHE A 168 -9.01 -2.53 -16.26
N LEU A 169 -9.13 -2.76 -14.95
CA LEU A 169 -8.47 -3.88 -14.28
C LEU A 169 -8.98 -5.25 -14.74
N ARG A 170 -10.26 -5.37 -15.09
CA ARG A 170 -10.81 -6.63 -15.62
C ARG A 170 -10.31 -6.95 -17.03
N ASN A 171 -10.06 -5.94 -17.84
CA ASN A 171 -9.60 -6.10 -19.22
C ASN A 171 -8.06 -6.06 -19.34
N TRP A 172 -7.36 -5.70 -18.29
CA TRP A 172 -5.90 -5.69 -18.28
C TRP A 172 -5.34 -7.12 -18.33
N ASP A 173 -4.55 -7.42 -19.36
CA ASP A 173 -3.95 -8.73 -19.59
C ASP A 173 -2.51 -8.78 -19.05
N PRO A 174 -2.24 -9.57 -17.99
CA PRO A 174 -0.90 -9.76 -17.46
C PRO A 174 0.10 -10.33 -18.47
N GLN A 175 -0.35 -11.11 -19.46
CA GLN A 175 0.55 -11.71 -20.46
C GLN A 175 1.09 -10.70 -21.47
N SER A 176 0.41 -9.57 -21.63
CA SER A 176 0.84 -8.47 -22.50
C SER A 176 1.81 -7.50 -21.82
N ALA A 177 2.06 -7.68 -20.52
CA ALA A 177 2.90 -6.78 -19.73
C ALA A 177 4.39 -7.08 -19.91
N VAL A 178 5.21 -6.03 -19.81
CA VAL A 178 6.68 -6.16 -19.84
C VAL A 178 7.18 -6.34 -18.42
N PHE A 179 7.71 -7.53 -18.12
CA PHE A 179 8.21 -7.88 -16.79
C PHE A 179 9.73 -7.78 -16.67
N PRO A 180 10.26 -7.75 -15.43
CA PRO A 180 11.70 -7.68 -15.23
C PRO A 180 12.52 -8.85 -15.72
N SER A 181 11.94 -10.04 -15.69
CA SER A 181 12.52 -11.27 -16.23
C SER A 181 11.45 -12.06 -16.99
N ASN A 182 11.87 -13.08 -17.73
CA ASN A 182 10.96 -13.95 -18.47
C ASN A 182 10.29 -15.02 -17.59
N GLU A 183 10.43 -14.93 -16.26
CA GLU A 183 9.84 -15.88 -15.33
C GLU A 183 8.32 -15.71 -15.28
N PRO A 184 7.54 -16.80 -15.39
CA PRO A 184 6.07 -16.72 -15.43
C PRO A 184 5.46 -16.24 -14.10
N GLU A 185 6.23 -16.32 -13.02
CA GLU A 185 5.86 -15.89 -11.67
C GLU A 185 5.46 -14.42 -11.61
N TRP A 186 6.04 -13.57 -12.47
CA TRP A 186 5.67 -12.16 -12.56
C TRP A 186 4.22 -11.95 -13.01
N ALA A 187 3.74 -12.76 -13.96
CA ALA A 187 2.36 -12.68 -14.44
C ALA A 187 1.37 -13.11 -13.34
N HIS A 188 1.72 -14.12 -12.54
CA HIS A 188 0.95 -14.53 -11.39
C HIS A 188 0.91 -13.43 -10.31
N LEU A 189 2.07 -12.86 -9.97
CA LEU A 189 2.16 -11.77 -8.99
C LEU A 189 1.35 -10.54 -9.43
N ALA A 190 1.47 -10.15 -10.70
CA ALA A 190 0.70 -9.06 -11.28
C ALA A 190 -0.80 -9.33 -11.25
N THR A 191 -1.22 -10.57 -11.50
CA THR A 191 -2.62 -11.01 -11.37
C THR A 191 -3.12 -10.85 -9.93
N ALA A 192 -2.32 -11.22 -8.95
CA ALA A 192 -2.66 -11.06 -7.54
C ALA A 192 -2.85 -9.58 -7.17
N PHE A 193 -1.94 -8.69 -7.57
CA PHE A 193 -2.08 -7.24 -7.33
C PHE A 193 -3.32 -6.63 -8.01
N ARG A 194 -3.61 -7.06 -9.24
CA ARG A 194 -4.83 -6.67 -9.97
C ARG A 194 -6.09 -6.99 -9.18
N HIS A 195 -6.19 -8.22 -8.67
CA HIS A 195 -7.35 -8.65 -7.91
C HIS A 195 -7.40 -8.02 -6.51
N ALA A 196 -6.26 -7.73 -5.87
CA ALA A 196 -6.21 -6.98 -4.62
C ALA A 196 -6.79 -5.56 -4.78
N CYS A 197 -6.47 -4.88 -5.89
CA CYS A 197 -7.05 -3.57 -6.21
C CYS A 197 -8.54 -3.67 -6.55
N LEU A 198 -8.96 -4.69 -7.31
CA LEU A 198 -10.38 -4.94 -7.60
C LEU A 198 -11.20 -5.15 -6.33
N LEU A 199 -10.69 -5.90 -5.35
CA LEU A 199 -11.35 -6.06 -4.06
C LEU A 199 -11.63 -4.69 -3.42
N ARG A 200 -10.63 -3.80 -3.36
CA ARG A 200 -10.83 -2.47 -2.78
C ARG A 200 -11.82 -1.61 -3.55
N ILE A 201 -11.78 -1.64 -4.88
CA ILE A 201 -12.70 -0.90 -5.76
C ILE A 201 -14.14 -1.36 -5.57
N ILE A 202 -14.37 -2.68 -5.53
CA ILE A 202 -15.71 -3.25 -5.34
C ILE A 202 -16.29 -2.83 -3.98
N ARG A 203 -15.44 -2.67 -2.95
CA ARG A 203 -15.87 -2.21 -1.62
C ARG A 203 -16.27 -0.74 -1.56
N TRP A 204 -16.06 0.06 -2.61
CA TRP A 204 -16.53 1.45 -2.65
C TRP A 204 -17.83 1.60 -3.44
N PRO A 205 -18.62 2.66 -3.19
CA PRO A 205 -18.40 3.71 -2.18
C PRO A 205 -18.74 3.25 -0.76
N ASP A 206 -19.59 2.23 -0.61
CA ASP A 206 -20.02 1.71 0.69
C ASP A 206 -19.38 0.35 1.00
N THR A 207 -18.46 0.38 1.97
CA THR A 207 -17.67 -0.79 2.39
C THR A 207 -18.48 -1.84 3.15
N TYR A 208 -19.69 -1.52 3.63
CA TYR A 208 -20.51 -2.41 4.46
C TYR A 208 -21.52 -3.23 3.65
N THR A 209 -21.91 -2.78 2.46
CA THR A 209 -23.07 -3.32 1.75
C THR A 209 -22.82 -4.69 1.08
N ILE A 210 -21.70 -4.86 0.39
CA ILE A 210 -21.42 -6.07 -0.40
C ILE A 210 -20.89 -7.16 0.51
N SER A 211 -21.46 -8.38 0.49
CA SER A 211 -20.94 -9.50 1.30
C SER A 211 -19.65 -10.08 0.72
N CYS A 212 -18.84 -10.74 1.56
CA CYS A 212 -17.73 -11.60 1.12
C CYS A 212 -18.17 -12.76 0.19
N ASP A 213 -19.45 -13.16 0.28
CA ASP A 213 -20.01 -14.20 -0.58
C ASP A 213 -20.45 -13.67 -1.96
N ASP A 214 -20.36 -12.35 -2.20
CA ASP A 214 -20.59 -11.78 -3.53
C ASP A 214 -19.62 -12.43 -4.53
N THR A 215 -20.17 -12.90 -5.64
CA THR A 215 -19.40 -13.63 -6.66
C THR A 215 -18.19 -12.86 -7.19
N ARG A 216 -18.23 -11.52 -7.22
CA ARG A 216 -17.12 -10.67 -7.67
C ARG A 216 -15.99 -10.62 -6.65
N ILE A 217 -16.33 -10.58 -5.36
CA ILE A 217 -15.38 -10.65 -4.25
C ILE A 217 -14.74 -12.03 -4.23
N ARG A 218 -15.57 -13.10 -4.23
CA ARG A 218 -15.09 -14.48 -4.17
C ARG A 218 -14.15 -14.82 -5.33
N LYS A 219 -14.52 -14.45 -6.57
CA LYS A 219 -13.66 -14.63 -7.75
C LYS A 219 -12.32 -13.90 -7.63
N SER A 220 -12.30 -12.72 -7.02
CA SER A 220 -11.06 -11.95 -6.87
C SER A 220 -10.18 -12.54 -5.77
N ALA A 221 -10.77 -12.95 -4.65
CA ALA A 221 -10.05 -13.67 -3.60
C ALA A 221 -9.47 -15.00 -4.13
N GLU A 222 -10.28 -15.82 -4.79
CA GLU A 222 -9.85 -17.08 -5.43
C GLU A 222 -8.69 -16.85 -6.41
N ALA A 223 -8.79 -15.85 -7.30
CA ALA A 223 -7.72 -15.55 -8.25
C ALA A 223 -6.39 -15.14 -7.59
N ILE A 224 -6.42 -14.48 -6.44
CA ILE A 224 -5.20 -14.18 -5.66
C ILE A 224 -4.58 -15.45 -5.10
N LEU A 225 -5.40 -16.34 -4.53
CA LEU A 225 -4.91 -17.60 -3.94
C LEU A 225 -4.40 -18.56 -5.01
N ASP A 226 -5.08 -18.64 -6.15
CA ASP A 226 -4.64 -19.42 -7.31
C ASP A 226 -3.31 -18.87 -7.85
N ALA A 227 -3.16 -17.54 -7.97
CA ALA A 227 -1.89 -16.93 -8.34
C ALA A 227 -0.78 -17.27 -7.34
N CYS A 228 -1.07 -17.20 -6.04
CA CYS A 228 -0.12 -17.56 -4.98
C CYS A 228 0.34 -19.02 -5.10
N ALA A 229 -0.59 -19.94 -5.35
CA ALA A 229 -0.31 -21.37 -5.46
C ALA A 229 0.61 -21.72 -6.64
N ASN A 230 0.62 -20.89 -7.68
CA ASN A 230 1.45 -21.07 -8.88
C ASN A 230 2.84 -20.42 -8.77
N ILE A 231 3.12 -19.68 -7.70
CA ILE A 231 4.46 -19.09 -7.47
C ILE A 231 5.24 -20.01 -6.50
N PRO A 232 6.39 -20.56 -6.92
CA PRO A 232 7.27 -21.33 -6.04
C PRO A 232 7.67 -20.52 -4.80
N LYS A 233 7.64 -21.14 -3.61
CA LYS A 233 8.01 -20.47 -2.34
C LYS A 233 9.44 -19.91 -2.33
N THR A 234 10.33 -20.54 -3.09
CA THR A 234 11.73 -20.10 -3.26
C THR A 234 11.86 -18.86 -4.14
N SER A 235 10.81 -18.52 -4.90
CA SER A 235 10.80 -17.36 -5.78
C SER A 235 10.87 -16.06 -4.99
N PRO A 236 11.64 -15.06 -5.47
CA PRO A 236 11.51 -13.69 -5.00
C PRO A 236 10.08 -13.14 -5.09
N CYS A 237 9.30 -13.52 -6.11
CA CYS A 237 7.92 -13.08 -6.32
C CYS A 237 7.00 -13.51 -5.17
N TYR A 238 7.24 -14.68 -4.57
CA TYR A 238 6.42 -15.20 -3.48
C TYR A 238 6.42 -14.25 -2.27
N LYS A 239 7.58 -13.68 -1.95
CA LYS A 239 7.75 -12.74 -0.83
C LYS A 239 6.92 -11.46 -1.00
N ARG A 240 6.61 -11.09 -2.25
CA ARG A 240 5.82 -9.89 -2.60
C ARG A 240 4.31 -10.14 -2.59
N MET A 241 3.87 -11.37 -2.27
CA MET A 241 2.45 -11.72 -2.19
C MET A 241 1.78 -11.27 -0.89
N LEU A 242 2.53 -10.69 0.06
CA LEU A 242 2.02 -10.33 1.39
C LEU A 242 0.75 -9.47 1.32
N PHE A 243 0.79 -8.36 0.58
CA PHE A 243 -0.34 -7.46 0.46
C PHE A 243 -1.53 -8.10 -0.28
N PRO A 244 -1.36 -8.73 -1.46
CA PRO A 244 -2.46 -9.47 -2.09
C PRO A 244 -3.09 -10.54 -1.19
N LEU A 245 -2.27 -11.34 -0.49
CA LEU A 245 -2.75 -12.38 0.43
C LEU A 245 -3.55 -11.80 1.59
N PHE A 246 -3.10 -10.68 2.16
CA PHE A 246 -3.87 -9.97 3.17
C PHE A 246 -5.25 -9.56 2.64
N MET A 247 -5.30 -8.94 1.45
CA MET A 247 -6.56 -8.52 0.82
C MET A 247 -7.50 -9.70 0.58
N ALA A 248 -6.99 -10.84 0.09
CA ALA A 248 -7.78 -12.06 -0.06
C ALA A 248 -8.26 -12.62 1.29
N GLY A 249 -7.39 -12.61 2.31
CA GLY A 249 -7.68 -13.12 3.64
C GLY A 249 -8.79 -12.35 4.36
N VAL A 250 -8.76 -11.02 4.29
CA VAL A 250 -9.81 -10.20 4.90
C VAL A 250 -11.13 -10.30 4.14
N ASP A 251 -11.12 -10.58 2.84
CA ASP A 251 -12.34 -10.62 2.01
C ASP A 251 -12.91 -12.03 1.75
N THR A 252 -12.28 -13.10 2.23
CA THR A 252 -12.84 -14.46 2.13
C THR A 252 -13.75 -14.85 3.31
N SER A 253 -14.82 -15.58 3.03
CA SER A 253 -15.66 -16.26 4.02
C SER A 253 -15.22 -17.70 4.30
N SER A 254 -14.45 -18.33 3.41
CA SER A 254 -14.09 -19.76 3.48
C SER A 254 -12.98 -20.03 4.50
N GLU A 255 -13.25 -20.89 5.49
CA GLU A 255 -12.24 -21.27 6.49
C GLU A 255 -11.01 -21.96 5.87
N HIS A 256 -11.20 -22.71 4.77
CA HIS A 256 -10.09 -23.33 4.05
C HIS A 256 -9.18 -22.28 3.41
N GLN A 257 -9.78 -21.25 2.79
CA GLN A 257 -9.03 -20.15 2.18
C GLN A 257 -8.33 -19.29 3.24
N LYS A 258 -8.98 -19.01 4.39
CA LYS A 258 -8.35 -18.33 5.53
C LYS A 258 -7.12 -19.08 6.02
N HIS A 259 -7.25 -20.40 6.21
CA HIS A 259 -6.12 -21.23 6.63
C HIS A 259 -4.97 -21.24 5.61
N TYR A 260 -5.27 -21.28 4.32
CA TYR A 260 -4.26 -21.20 3.27
C TYR A 260 -3.54 -19.84 3.25
N VAL A 261 -4.27 -18.75 3.47
CA VAL A 261 -3.70 -17.39 3.61
C VAL A 261 -2.76 -17.33 4.81
N ASP A 262 -3.20 -17.81 5.98
CA ASP A 262 -2.34 -17.87 7.19
C ASP A 262 -1.05 -18.63 6.94
N LEU A 263 -1.15 -19.83 6.34
CA LEU A 263 0.01 -20.65 6.02
C LEU A 263 0.98 -19.94 5.08
N SER A 264 0.45 -19.26 4.06
CA SER A 264 1.27 -18.55 3.06
C SER A 264 1.95 -17.32 3.66
N ILE A 265 1.26 -16.58 4.52
CA ILE A 265 1.82 -15.43 5.24
C ILE A 265 2.92 -15.88 6.22
N GLU A 266 2.73 -17.00 6.94
CA GLU A 266 3.74 -17.54 7.85
C GLU A 266 4.99 -18.04 7.09
N GLU A 267 4.81 -18.58 5.87
CA GLU A 267 5.92 -18.92 4.99
C GLU A 267 6.72 -17.67 4.57
N ILE A 268 6.02 -16.58 4.17
CA ILE A 268 6.68 -15.31 3.83
C ILE A 268 7.46 -14.78 5.04
N LYS A 269 6.86 -14.80 6.22
CA LYS A 269 7.52 -14.43 7.48
C LYS A 269 8.77 -15.27 7.73
N THR A 270 8.69 -16.58 7.55
CA THR A 270 9.84 -17.50 7.73
C THR A 270 10.95 -17.20 6.73
N CYS A 271 10.60 -16.92 5.47
CA CYS A 271 11.53 -16.65 4.39
C CYS A 271 12.18 -15.26 4.43
N THR A 272 11.51 -14.28 5.04
CA THR A 272 11.97 -12.88 5.10
C THR A 272 12.57 -12.53 6.46
N GLY A 273 12.18 -13.24 7.52
CA GLY A 273 12.52 -12.91 8.91
C GLY A 273 11.76 -11.71 9.47
N PHE A 274 10.83 -11.12 8.71
CA PHE A 274 10.09 -9.94 9.13
C PHE A 274 8.80 -10.32 9.86
N PRO A 275 8.58 -9.82 11.09
CA PRO A 275 7.35 -10.08 11.80
C PRO A 275 6.20 -9.19 11.28
N HIS A 276 5.12 -9.79 10.79
CA HIS A 276 3.95 -9.07 10.28
C HIS A 276 2.83 -8.87 11.33
N TYR A 277 3.18 -8.49 12.56
CA TYR A 277 2.25 -8.49 13.71
C TYR A 277 0.99 -7.66 13.48
N GLY A 278 1.12 -6.43 12.98
CA GLY A 278 -0.01 -5.52 12.74
C GLY A 278 -1.03 -6.12 11.76
N MET A 279 -0.54 -6.67 10.65
CA MET A 279 -1.36 -7.29 9.61
C MET A 279 -2.09 -8.54 10.12
N THR A 280 -1.38 -9.47 10.76
CA THR A 280 -1.98 -10.70 11.28
C THR A 280 -3.00 -10.40 12.38
N ALA A 281 -2.70 -9.45 13.27
CA ALA A 281 -3.65 -9.01 14.30
C ALA A 281 -4.92 -8.41 13.69
N LEU A 282 -4.77 -7.59 12.64
CA LEU A 282 -5.89 -6.98 11.92
C LEU A 282 -6.78 -8.03 11.24
N MET A 283 -6.18 -8.99 10.55
CA MET A 283 -6.89 -10.09 9.90
C MET A 283 -7.65 -10.95 10.93
N ASN A 284 -7.03 -11.25 12.08
CA ASN A 284 -7.69 -11.98 13.17
C ASN A 284 -8.88 -11.21 13.76
N LYS A 285 -8.79 -9.88 13.90
CA LYS A 285 -9.94 -9.05 14.32
C LYS A 285 -11.10 -9.17 13.34
N VAL A 286 -10.84 -9.07 12.03
CA VAL A 286 -11.85 -9.21 10.98
C VAL A 286 -12.52 -10.59 11.03
N TRP A 287 -11.73 -11.66 11.14
CA TRP A 287 -12.27 -13.02 11.20
C TRP A 287 -13.08 -13.28 12.47
N THR A 288 -12.63 -12.75 13.60
CA THR A 288 -13.34 -12.85 14.87
C THR A 288 -14.67 -12.11 14.81
N GLU A 289 -14.66 -10.86 14.36
CA GLU A 289 -15.88 -10.06 14.22
C GLU A 289 -16.85 -10.68 13.21
N ARG A 290 -16.37 -11.24 12.10
CA ARG A 290 -17.22 -11.93 11.13
C ARG A 290 -17.87 -13.19 11.73
N LYS A 291 -17.19 -13.90 12.63
CA LYS A 291 -17.76 -15.07 13.34
C LYS A 291 -18.80 -14.65 14.39
N LEU A 292 -18.57 -13.54 15.09
CA LEU A 292 -19.49 -13.01 16.10
C LEU A 292 -20.70 -12.30 15.46
N ASN A 293 -20.49 -11.67 14.31
CA ASN A 293 -21.42 -10.78 13.61
C ASN A 293 -22.13 -9.81 14.57
N SER A 294 -21.36 -9.16 15.46
CA SER A 294 -21.93 -8.40 16.57
C SER A 294 -22.74 -7.18 16.11
N ARG A 295 -22.41 -6.67 14.91
CA ARG A 295 -23.03 -5.50 14.28
C ARG A 295 -24.11 -5.84 13.25
N GLY A 296 -24.32 -7.12 12.93
CA GLY A 296 -25.31 -7.55 11.93
C GLY A 296 -25.05 -7.01 10.51
N GLN A 297 -23.80 -6.69 10.17
CA GLN A 297 -23.42 -6.08 8.90
C GLN A 297 -23.14 -7.15 7.83
N ASN A 298 -23.42 -6.85 6.55
CA ASN A 298 -23.15 -7.78 5.44
C ASN A 298 -21.65 -7.98 5.21
N ASN A 299 -20.84 -6.97 5.53
CA ASN A 299 -19.39 -7.03 5.52
C ASN A 299 -18.81 -6.50 6.82
N VAL A 300 -17.61 -6.97 7.14
CA VAL A 300 -16.76 -6.46 8.21
C VAL A 300 -15.56 -5.77 7.55
N PRO A 301 -15.57 -4.44 7.36
CA PRO A 301 -14.46 -3.73 6.75
C PRO A 301 -13.26 -3.74 7.68
N TRP A 302 -12.11 -4.19 7.17
CA TRP A 302 -10.89 -4.23 7.96
C TRP A 302 -10.40 -2.83 8.36
N MET A 303 -10.73 -1.81 7.56
CA MET A 303 -10.40 -0.40 7.81
C MET A 303 -10.92 0.10 9.16
N ASP A 304 -12.06 -0.42 9.64
CA ASP A 304 -12.64 -0.03 10.93
C ASP A 304 -11.72 -0.33 12.12
N PHE A 305 -10.84 -1.32 11.98
CA PHE A 305 -9.88 -1.69 13.01
C PHE A 305 -8.54 -0.96 12.87
N THR A 306 -8.43 -0.06 11.88
CA THR A 306 -7.22 0.74 11.64
C THR A 306 -7.24 2.10 12.35
N CYS A 307 -8.34 2.42 13.03
CA CYS A 307 -8.49 3.61 13.85
C CYS A 307 -8.75 3.17 15.29
N VAL A 308 -7.83 3.46 16.22
CA VAL A 308 -8.07 3.24 17.65
C VAL A 308 -8.73 4.51 18.17
N ASP A 309 -10.02 4.41 18.46
CA ASP A 309 -10.90 5.40 19.06
C ASP A 309 -10.83 6.84 18.50
N LYS A 310 -11.94 7.29 17.90
CA LYS A 310 -12.16 8.69 17.49
C LYS A 310 -11.94 9.70 18.64
N ASN A 311 -11.95 9.23 19.89
CA ASN A 311 -11.74 10.05 21.10
C ASN A 311 -10.27 10.19 21.52
N GLU A 312 -9.35 9.33 21.05
CA GLU A 312 -7.92 9.39 21.41
C GLU A 312 -7.06 10.08 20.34
N GLY A 313 -7.66 10.47 19.21
CA GLY A 313 -6.96 11.14 18.11
C GLY A 313 -5.91 10.26 17.39
N SER A 314 -5.79 8.98 17.76
CA SER A 314 -4.78 8.06 17.24
C SER A 314 -5.28 7.35 15.97
N GLN A 315 -4.83 7.81 14.80
CA GLN A 315 -5.02 7.10 13.54
C GLN A 315 -3.77 6.27 13.22
N HIS A 316 -3.97 4.98 12.91
CA HIS A 316 -2.89 4.10 12.52
C HIS A 316 -2.79 4.01 10.99
N ALA A 317 -1.58 4.23 10.47
CA ALA A 317 -1.24 3.95 9.09
C ALA A 317 -0.73 2.51 9.01
N TYR A 318 -1.61 1.58 8.65
CA TYR A 318 -1.22 0.22 8.35
C TYR A 318 -0.51 0.22 7.01
N LEU A 319 0.74 -0.23 7.02
CA LEU A 319 1.56 -0.38 5.83
C LEU A 319 1.93 -1.84 5.72
N PHE A 320 1.78 -2.38 4.52
CA PHE A 320 2.09 -3.77 4.22
C PHE A 320 3.46 -3.77 3.52
N PHE A 321 4.47 -4.32 4.19
CA PHE A 321 5.83 -4.45 3.67
C PHE A 321 6.26 -5.91 3.68
#